data_AF-A0A961S3G8-F1
#
_entry.id   AF-A0A961S3G8-F1
#
_cell.length_a   1.000
_cell.length_b   1.000
_cell.length_c   1.000
_cell.angle_alpha   90.00
_cell.angle_beta   90.00
_cell.angle_gamma   90.00
#
_symmetry.space_group_name_H-M   'P 1'
#
loop_
_entity.id
_entity.type
_entity.pdbx_description
1 polymer ?
#
loop_
_entity_poly.entity_id
_entity_poly.type
_entity_poly.pdbx_seq_one_letter_code
_entity_poly.pdbx_strand_id
1 'polypeptide(L)'
;MTILSIPSTTDASLMVLADIEAVEFSNLLDPATVTFLNTQCDGIQIRNDVIFRGSTQPNLVVVNGGSVDASGWQFETFNSHYDTITFNGSSAADTITGSSKADSIFGNQGDDILSGGNGADLISGQRGSDIITGGRGADELLGGKRNDTFIYTDAAELAAGETIDGGGGADDAISIAGDGLYRFDLAVISNVERLRYEDNGGTGAAAQLAPDMLGHIGFSVIESNNRTDTLTVEGVVVDLSAVVFENWTRNDVINITGTAASDILTGSDEDDHFFITAGVDVMMGNNGSDVFVVNDSLPSGTIIDGGGSNQDVLDMTGATVMPAFNIFELRFTSIQSVEIVKMSLLANAFTAIDDASFQDVLTVVGRSAAASGMSSLAIYGASMDYSGLAFEDWNDNDQISLVGSPTSDDIITGTSVDDVITPRAGMDIIDGGDGNDTLYGQEDDDTISGSDGDDKIIGGTGRDVLNGGNGADGFDYYDITESEVGTQRDIIEDFTTGEDQLTFVNMSTPVFSYIGEDPFNAFGDTEARIRLINQSNITIVEIDVDGDGNRDMQIELTGLVTLTADDFNIV
;
A
#
# COMPACT_ATOMS: atom_id res chain seq x y z
N MET A 1 9.89 33.74 -57.87
CA MET A 1 9.67 32.29 -57.83
C MET A 1 10.57 31.60 -58.82
N THR A 2 11.72 31.14 -58.34
CA THR A 2 12.53 30.17 -59.08
C THR A 2 11.87 28.80 -58.92
N ILE A 3 11.44 28.19 -60.03
CA ILE A 3 10.66 26.94 -60.03
C ILE A 3 11.49 25.83 -60.69
N LEU A 4 11.55 24.68 -60.03
CA LEU A 4 12.10 23.43 -60.57
C LEU A 4 10.96 22.51 -61.02
N SER A 5 10.81 22.28 -62.33
CA SER A 5 9.75 21.43 -62.88
C SER A 5 10.19 19.98 -63.05
N ILE A 6 9.38 19.04 -62.56
CA ILE A 6 9.66 17.60 -62.47
C ILE A 6 8.61 16.80 -63.28
N PRO A 7 8.86 16.49 -64.56
CA PRO A 7 7.93 15.70 -65.38
C PRO A 7 8.10 14.18 -65.23
N SER A 8 9.23 13.72 -64.69
CA SER A 8 9.61 12.31 -64.47
C SER A 8 10.70 12.24 -63.40
N THR A 9 11.29 11.05 -63.17
CA THR A 9 12.50 10.91 -62.33
C THR A 9 13.57 11.93 -62.73
N THR A 10 13.94 12.76 -61.76
CA THR A 10 14.90 13.86 -61.89
C THR A 10 15.91 13.75 -60.75
N ASP A 11 17.15 13.47 -61.11
CA ASP A 11 18.26 13.49 -60.15
C ASP A 11 18.84 14.91 -60.09
N ALA A 12 18.53 15.63 -59.02
CA ALA A 12 18.99 17.00 -58.80
C ALA A 12 20.35 17.07 -58.09
N SER A 13 20.92 15.93 -57.66
CA SER A 13 22.19 15.87 -56.92
C SER A 13 23.40 16.45 -57.67
N LEU A 14 23.36 16.42 -59.01
CA LEU A 14 24.41 16.95 -59.88
C LEU A 14 24.03 18.29 -60.55
N MET A 15 22.84 18.82 -60.25
CA MET A 15 22.35 20.05 -60.83
C MET A 15 22.92 21.27 -60.10
N VAL A 16 23.22 22.33 -60.85
CA VAL A 16 23.55 23.63 -60.27
C VAL A 16 22.23 24.33 -59.94
N LEU A 17 21.86 24.31 -58.66
CA LEU A 17 20.67 24.96 -58.11
C LEU A 17 21.06 26.27 -57.42
N ALA A 18 20.14 27.24 -57.41
CA ALA A 18 20.31 28.47 -56.65
C ALA A 18 18.93 29.08 -56.36
N ASP A 19 18.62 29.31 -55.09
CA ASP A 19 17.41 30.02 -54.63
C ASP A 19 16.11 29.40 -55.20
N ILE A 20 16.00 28.06 -55.16
CA ILE A 20 14.77 27.36 -55.56
C ILE A 20 13.67 27.67 -54.54
N GLU A 21 12.59 28.28 -55.02
CA GLU A 21 11.44 28.70 -54.21
C GLU A 21 10.25 27.73 -54.36
N ALA A 22 10.20 26.94 -55.45
CA ALA A 22 9.20 25.89 -55.63
C ALA A 22 9.69 24.71 -56.47
N VAL A 23 9.10 23.55 -56.21
CA VAL A 23 9.23 22.32 -57.00
C VAL A 23 7.85 21.90 -57.49
N GLU A 24 7.68 21.77 -58.80
CA GLU A 24 6.39 21.46 -59.43
C GLU A 24 6.46 20.14 -60.19
N PHE A 25 5.68 19.15 -59.75
CA PHE A 25 5.52 17.88 -60.43
C PHE A 25 4.49 17.99 -61.54
N SER A 26 4.87 17.60 -62.75
CA SER A 26 4.04 17.70 -63.96
C SER A 26 3.83 16.37 -64.68
N ASN A 27 4.03 15.26 -63.97
CA ASN A 27 3.80 13.91 -64.46
C ASN A 27 2.30 13.64 -64.65
N LEU A 28 1.98 12.93 -65.75
CA LEU A 28 0.61 12.66 -66.16
C LEU A 28 0.23 11.17 -66.11
N LEU A 29 1.22 10.27 -66.28
CA LEU A 29 0.98 8.82 -66.41
C LEU A 29 1.82 7.97 -65.46
N ASP A 30 3.04 8.38 -65.14
CA ASP A 30 3.98 7.61 -64.33
C ASP A 30 4.33 8.34 -63.02
N PRO A 31 4.76 7.63 -61.98
CA PRO A 31 5.35 8.25 -60.80
C PRO A 31 6.55 9.13 -61.16
N ALA A 32 6.73 10.22 -60.42
CA ALA A 32 7.87 11.11 -60.56
C ALA A 32 8.66 11.18 -59.25
N THR A 33 9.97 11.33 -59.38
CA THR A 33 10.89 11.41 -58.24
C THR A 33 11.81 12.59 -58.43
N VAL A 34 12.04 13.38 -57.39
CA VAL A 34 13.15 14.33 -57.34
C VAL A 34 14.12 13.93 -56.23
N THR A 35 15.42 13.95 -56.52
CA THR A 35 16.46 13.57 -55.55
C THR A 35 17.44 14.71 -55.32
N PHE A 36 17.57 15.16 -54.08
CA PHE A 36 18.51 16.19 -53.64
C PHE A 36 19.64 15.61 -52.80
N LEU A 37 20.78 16.31 -52.75
CA LEU A 37 21.76 16.14 -51.68
C LEU A 37 21.41 17.07 -50.51
N ASN A 38 21.69 16.64 -49.28
CA ASN A 38 21.49 17.50 -48.10
C ASN A 38 22.25 18.84 -48.18
N THR A 39 23.43 18.85 -48.81
CA THR A 39 24.20 20.08 -49.09
C THR A 39 23.48 21.09 -49.99
N GLN A 40 22.41 20.68 -50.67
CA GLN A 40 21.54 21.56 -51.46
C GLN A 40 20.37 22.09 -50.61
N CYS A 41 20.14 21.53 -49.42
CA CYS A 41 19.06 21.87 -48.50
C CYS A 41 19.50 22.81 -47.36
N ASP A 42 20.64 23.50 -47.52
CA ASP A 42 21.22 24.41 -46.53
C ASP A 42 20.54 25.79 -46.46
N GLY A 43 19.41 25.97 -47.15
CA GLY A 43 18.70 27.24 -47.29
C GLY A 43 19.21 28.15 -48.41
N ILE A 44 20.36 27.84 -49.04
CA ILE A 44 20.96 28.65 -50.11
C ILE A 44 20.53 28.14 -51.49
N GLN A 45 20.65 26.83 -51.74
CA GLN A 45 20.28 26.25 -53.03
C GLN A 45 18.79 25.92 -53.11
N ILE A 46 18.23 25.36 -52.04
CA ILE A 46 16.81 25.15 -51.81
C ILE A 46 16.45 25.94 -50.57
N ARG A 47 15.42 26.78 -50.64
CA ARG A 47 15.02 27.60 -49.50
C ARG A 47 14.36 26.76 -48.41
N ASN A 48 14.44 27.24 -47.18
CA ASN A 48 13.78 26.62 -46.03
C ASN A 48 12.25 26.68 -46.14
N ASP A 49 11.70 27.58 -46.95
CA ASP A 49 10.26 27.78 -47.18
C ASP A 49 9.81 27.32 -48.59
N VAL A 50 10.54 26.36 -49.19
CA VAL A 50 10.23 25.86 -50.53
C VAL A 50 8.82 25.24 -50.60
N ILE A 51 8.13 25.48 -51.71
CA ILE A 51 6.78 24.95 -51.96
C ILE A 51 6.83 23.78 -52.94
N PHE A 52 6.36 22.61 -52.52
CA PHE A 52 6.16 21.42 -53.33
C PHE A 52 4.70 21.33 -53.80
N ARG A 53 4.53 21.23 -55.12
CA ARG A 53 3.23 21.02 -55.77
C ARG A 53 3.27 19.68 -56.50
N GLY A 54 2.60 18.68 -55.94
CA GLY A 54 2.37 17.36 -56.54
C GLY A 54 1.40 17.37 -57.73
N SER A 55 1.41 16.26 -58.48
CA SER A 55 0.54 16.00 -59.62
C SER A 55 -0.59 15.02 -59.26
N THR A 56 -1.34 14.52 -60.26
CA THR A 56 -2.34 13.45 -60.07
C THR A 56 -1.74 12.05 -59.96
N GLN A 57 -0.44 11.91 -60.21
CA GLN A 57 0.30 10.65 -60.10
C GLN A 57 1.22 10.69 -58.87
N PRO A 58 1.70 9.53 -58.37
CA PRO A 58 2.60 9.48 -57.21
C PRO A 58 3.85 10.36 -57.39
N ASN A 59 4.17 11.16 -56.38
CA ASN A 59 5.31 12.06 -56.34
C ASN A 59 6.22 11.69 -55.16
N LEU A 60 7.51 11.49 -55.43
CA LEU A 60 8.50 11.14 -54.43
C LEU A 60 9.55 12.24 -54.32
N VAL A 61 9.77 12.74 -53.10
CA VAL A 61 10.89 13.62 -52.76
C VAL A 61 11.91 12.80 -51.99
N VAL A 62 13.16 12.77 -52.45
CA VAL A 62 14.26 12.09 -51.77
C VAL A 62 15.36 13.10 -51.44
N VAL A 63 15.81 13.12 -50.20
CA VAL A 63 17.00 13.84 -49.78
C VAL A 63 18.02 12.81 -49.31
N ASN A 64 19.21 12.83 -49.91
CA ASN A 64 20.31 11.92 -49.57
C ASN A 64 21.49 12.69 -48.97
N GLY A 65 22.07 12.17 -47.90
CA GLY A 65 23.23 12.74 -47.24
C GLY A 65 22.92 13.18 -45.81
N GLY A 66 23.85 13.92 -45.20
CA GLY A 66 23.79 14.23 -43.77
C GLY A 66 22.70 15.24 -43.35
N SER A 67 22.98 16.07 -42.34
CA SER A 67 21.97 16.94 -41.70
C SER A 67 21.11 17.80 -42.66
N VAL A 68 19.81 17.88 -42.37
CA VAL A 68 18.78 18.63 -43.13
C VAL A 68 17.68 19.11 -42.18
N ASP A 69 17.13 20.29 -42.47
CA ASP A 69 15.94 20.84 -41.79
C ASP A 69 14.85 21.14 -42.83
N ALA A 70 13.82 20.28 -42.87
CA ALA A 70 12.67 20.41 -43.75
C ALA A 70 11.43 20.97 -43.05
N SER A 71 11.55 21.46 -41.82
CA SER A 71 10.41 21.91 -41.00
C SER A 71 9.61 23.07 -41.64
N GLY A 72 10.26 23.88 -42.48
CA GLY A 72 9.64 24.98 -43.20
C GLY A 72 9.06 24.62 -44.58
N TRP A 73 9.26 23.39 -45.06
CA TRP A 73 8.84 22.99 -46.40
C TRP A 73 7.32 22.84 -46.47
N GLN A 74 6.72 23.33 -47.58
CA GLN A 74 5.28 23.35 -47.75
C GLN A 74 4.83 22.38 -48.85
N PHE A 75 3.89 21.51 -48.54
CA PHE A 75 3.35 20.52 -49.48
C PHE A 75 1.86 20.75 -49.72
N GLU A 76 1.52 21.52 -50.77
CA GLU A 76 0.16 22.02 -50.99
C GLU A 76 -0.80 21.02 -51.64
N THR A 77 -0.30 20.08 -52.45
CA THR A 77 -1.14 19.11 -53.19
C THR A 77 -0.74 17.65 -52.96
N PHE A 78 0.20 17.40 -52.05
CA PHE A 78 0.57 16.04 -51.67
C PHE A 78 -0.55 15.37 -50.88
N ASN A 79 -0.84 14.12 -51.23
CA ASN A 79 -1.73 13.26 -50.46
C ASN A 79 -0.93 12.05 -49.93
N SER A 80 -1.17 11.70 -48.67
CA SER A 80 -0.46 10.62 -47.98
C SER A 80 -0.76 9.21 -48.51
N HIS A 81 -1.66 9.06 -49.48
CA HIS A 81 -1.99 7.75 -50.06
C HIS A 81 -1.08 7.38 -51.24
N TYR A 82 -0.46 8.36 -51.90
CA TYR A 82 0.37 8.13 -53.10
C TYR A 82 1.72 8.85 -53.07
N ASP A 83 1.84 9.97 -52.36
CA ASP A 83 3.07 10.76 -52.34
C ASP A 83 3.94 10.41 -51.14
N THR A 84 5.25 10.46 -51.33
CA THR A 84 6.24 10.06 -50.32
C THR A 84 7.36 11.07 -50.21
N ILE A 85 7.86 11.24 -49.00
CA ILE A 85 8.99 12.10 -48.68
C ILE A 85 9.99 11.23 -47.92
N THR A 86 11.23 11.19 -48.38
CA THR A 86 12.25 10.31 -47.82
C THR A 86 13.53 11.07 -47.54
N PHE A 87 14.04 10.95 -46.32
CA PHE A 87 15.31 11.48 -45.87
C PHE A 87 16.23 10.31 -45.55
N ASN A 88 17.35 10.22 -46.27
CA ASN A 88 18.38 9.22 -46.04
C ASN A 88 19.64 9.91 -45.52
N GLY A 89 19.94 9.68 -44.24
CA GLY A 89 21.18 10.06 -43.58
C GLY A 89 22.42 9.45 -44.24
N SER A 90 23.57 9.82 -43.72
CA SER A 90 24.89 9.46 -44.21
C SER A 90 25.47 8.28 -43.41
N SER A 91 26.79 8.27 -43.24
CA SER A 91 27.45 7.32 -42.33
C SER A 91 28.11 8.01 -41.14
N ALA A 92 27.76 9.27 -40.91
CA ALA A 92 28.23 10.11 -39.82
C ALA A 92 27.02 10.51 -38.97
N ALA A 93 27.26 11.08 -37.78
CA ALA A 93 26.21 11.66 -36.97
C ALA A 93 25.48 12.78 -37.73
N ASP A 94 24.19 12.60 -37.94
CA ASP A 94 23.34 13.49 -38.70
C ASP A 94 22.26 14.13 -37.84
N THR A 95 21.69 15.23 -38.33
CA THR A 95 20.57 15.93 -37.68
C THR A 95 19.51 16.17 -38.73
N ILE A 96 18.42 15.41 -38.67
CA ILE A 96 17.37 15.40 -39.69
C ILE A 96 16.08 15.83 -39.02
N THR A 97 15.51 16.92 -39.50
CA THR A 97 14.15 17.35 -39.15
C THR A 97 13.26 17.22 -40.39
N GLY A 98 12.21 16.42 -40.26
CA GLY A 98 11.18 16.23 -41.27
C GLY A 98 10.28 17.45 -41.43
N SER A 99 9.22 17.25 -42.19
CA SER A 99 8.26 18.26 -42.60
C SER A 99 7.00 18.21 -41.72
N SER A 100 5.91 18.79 -42.22
CA SER A 100 4.59 18.70 -41.57
C SER A 100 3.70 17.61 -42.21
N LYS A 101 4.30 16.66 -42.93
CA LYS A 101 3.63 15.56 -43.64
C LYS A 101 4.25 14.25 -43.20
N ALA A 102 3.59 13.14 -43.53
CA ALA A 102 4.15 11.81 -43.32
C ALA A 102 5.49 11.64 -44.06
N ASP A 103 6.55 11.49 -43.28
CA ASP A 103 7.93 11.38 -43.73
C ASP A 103 8.49 9.98 -43.48
N SER A 104 9.47 9.57 -44.29
CA SER A 104 10.30 8.38 -44.03
C SER A 104 11.74 8.81 -43.79
N ILE A 105 12.21 8.68 -42.56
CA ILE A 105 13.52 9.14 -42.11
C ILE A 105 14.39 7.93 -41.76
N PHE A 106 15.57 7.85 -42.37
CA PHE A 106 16.55 6.78 -42.13
C PHE A 106 17.90 7.38 -41.73
N GLY A 107 18.34 7.20 -40.48
CA GLY A 107 19.63 7.70 -39.96
C GLY A 107 20.85 7.01 -40.60
N ASN A 108 20.74 5.69 -40.80
CA ASN A 108 21.76 4.80 -41.35
C ASN A 108 22.90 4.45 -40.37
N GLN A 109 24.08 5.06 -40.49
CA GLN A 109 25.18 4.86 -39.56
C GLN A 109 25.51 6.20 -38.96
N GLY A 110 25.68 6.27 -37.64
CA GLY A 110 25.92 7.54 -36.97
C GLY A 110 25.54 7.40 -35.51
N ASP A 111 25.55 8.50 -34.78
CA ASP A 111 24.74 8.63 -33.57
C ASP A 111 23.88 9.86 -33.92
N ASP A 112 22.66 9.63 -34.40
CA ASP A 112 21.87 10.60 -35.15
C ASP A 112 20.82 11.31 -34.28
N ILE A 113 20.39 12.50 -34.70
CA ILE A 113 19.25 13.22 -34.12
C ILE A 113 18.17 13.31 -35.18
N LEU A 114 17.07 12.59 -34.99
CA LEU A 114 16.00 12.43 -35.97
C LEU A 114 14.68 12.96 -35.41
N SER A 115 14.02 13.83 -36.16
CA SER A 115 12.71 14.37 -35.81
C SER A 115 11.73 14.29 -36.98
N GLY A 116 10.56 13.68 -36.79
CA GLY A 116 9.52 13.53 -37.81
C GLY A 116 8.79 14.84 -38.08
N GLY A 117 8.32 15.49 -37.01
CA GLY A 117 7.65 16.78 -37.07
C GLY A 117 6.17 16.64 -36.80
N ASN A 118 5.30 17.00 -37.76
CA ASN A 118 3.90 16.55 -37.69
C ASN A 118 3.68 15.60 -38.84
N GLY A 119 2.89 14.55 -38.66
CA GLY A 119 2.77 13.58 -39.73
C GLY A 119 2.18 12.28 -39.24
N ALA A 120 2.59 11.22 -39.89
CA ALA A 120 2.47 9.85 -39.42
C ALA A 120 3.75 9.24 -39.97
N ASP A 121 4.81 9.40 -39.20
CA ASP A 121 6.18 9.37 -39.68
C ASP A 121 6.78 7.98 -39.44
N LEU A 122 7.59 7.50 -40.39
CA LEU A 122 8.43 6.32 -40.20
C LEU A 122 9.85 6.79 -39.94
N ILE A 123 10.37 6.55 -38.74
CA ILE A 123 11.73 6.96 -38.35
C ILE A 123 12.54 5.73 -37.95
N SER A 124 13.70 5.56 -38.58
CA SER A 124 14.63 4.47 -38.27
C SER A 124 16.05 4.96 -38.09
N GLY A 125 16.61 4.82 -36.88
CA GLY A 125 18.01 5.15 -36.57
C GLY A 125 19.00 4.21 -37.25
N GLN A 126 18.70 2.91 -37.22
CA GLN A 126 19.48 1.79 -37.77
C GLN A 126 20.74 1.44 -36.97
N ARG A 127 21.91 2.01 -37.25
CA ARG A 127 23.16 1.70 -36.53
C ARG A 127 23.66 2.96 -35.85
N GLY A 128 23.60 2.99 -34.53
CA GLY A 128 23.93 4.20 -33.81
C GLY A 128 23.36 4.21 -32.42
N SER A 129 23.80 5.14 -31.59
CA SER A 129 23.00 5.53 -30.44
C SER A 129 22.24 6.78 -30.83
N ASP A 130 21.01 6.59 -31.28
CA ASP A 130 20.22 7.62 -31.96
C ASP A 130 19.23 8.28 -31.00
N ILE A 131 18.94 9.55 -31.23
CA ILE A 131 17.92 10.33 -30.53
C ILE A 131 16.76 10.55 -31.51
N ILE A 132 15.57 10.06 -31.15
CA ILE A 132 14.41 10.02 -32.04
C ILE A 132 13.23 10.77 -31.39
N THR A 133 12.61 11.66 -32.14
CA THR A 133 11.34 12.31 -31.78
C THR A 133 10.37 12.17 -32.95
N GLY A 134 9.28 11.41 -32.78
CA GLY A 134 8.21 11.32 -33.79
C GLY A 134 7.56 12.69 -34.03
N GLY A 135 7.11 13.30 -32.95
CA GLY A 135 6.41 14.57 -32.95
C GLY A 135 4.91 14.35 -32.88
N ARG A 136 4.11 15.09 -33.64
CA ARG A 136 2.64 14.89 -33.64
C ARG A 136 2.24 13.94 -34.75
N GLY A 137 1.57 12.86 -34.40
CA GLY A 137 1.10 11.91 -35.39
C GLY A 137 1.11 10.51 -34.82
N ALA A 138 0.58 9.56 -35.60
CA ALA A 138 0.78 8.15 -35.29
C ALA A 138 2.03 7.69 -36.02
N ASP A 139 3.14 7.64 -35.30
CA ASP A 139 4.49 7.44 -35.84
C ASP A 139 4.98 6.00 -35.57
N GLU A 140 5.88 5.53 -36.43
CA GLU A 140 6.60 4.26 -36.29
C GLU A 140 8.07 4.57 -36.01
N LEU A 141 8.50 4.38 -34.76
CA LEU A 141 9.83 4.74 -34.27
C LEU A 141 10.67 3.50 -34.03
N LEU A 142 11.76 3.37 -34.79
CA LEU A 142 12.66 2.23 -34.78
C LEU A 142 14.09 2.70 -34.40
N GLY A 143 14.58 2.34 -33.21
CA GLY A 143 15.93 2.66 -32.75
C GLY A 143 16.98 1.96 -33.59
N GLY A 144 17.05 0.62 -33.45
CA GLY A 144 17.78 -0.24 -34.36
C GLY A 144 18.88 -1.05 -33.67
N LYS A 145 20.09 -0.51 -33.56
CA LYS A 145 21.25 -1.22 -33.00
C LYS A 145 22.02 -0.27 -32.11
N ARG A 146 22.44 -0.78 -30.94
CA ARG A 146 23.01 -0.03 -29.81
C ARG A 146 21.87 0.65 -29.05
N ASN A 147 22.21 1.57 -28.15
CA ASN A 147 21.26 2.11 -27.19
C ASN A 147 20.70 3.43 -27.73
N ASP A 148 19.41 3.47 -27.97
CA ASP A 148 18.67 4.56 -28.60
C ASP A 148 17.79 5.29 -27.56
N THR A 149 17.41 6.53 -27.85
CA THR A 149 16.58 7.35 -26.95
C THR A 149 15.42 8.00 -27.70
N PHE A 150 14.19 7.68 -27.28
CA PHE A 150 12.96 8.28 -27.80
C PHE A 150 12.53 9.43 -26.88
N ILE A 151 12.51 10.66 -27.39
CA ILE A 151 12.22 11.85 -26.58
C ILE A 151 10.79 12.33 -26.83
N TYR A 152 10.03 12.49 -25.75
CA TYR A 152 8.72 13.12 -25.73
C TYR A 152 8.77 14.43 -24.95
N THR A 153 8.48 15.56 -25.62
CA THR A 153 8.54 16.90 -25.01
C THR A 153 7.18 17.50 -24.69
N ASP A 154 6.10 16.91 -25.21
CA ASP A 154 4.72 17.30 -24.97
C ASP A 154 3.84 16.03 -24.94
N ALA A 155 2.99 15.88 -23.93
CA ALA A 155 2.09 14.72 -23.83
C ALA A 155 1.15 14.58 -25.05
N ALA A 156 0.92 15.66 -25.82
CA ALA A 156 0.16 15.64 -27.05
C ALA A 156 0.86 14.97 -28.24
N GLU A 157 2.14 14.61 -28.11
CA GLU A 157 2.90 13.83 -29.10
C GLU A 157 2.48 12.35 -29.11
N LEU A 158 2.00 11.81 -27.99
CA LEU A 158 1.50 10.44 -27.92
C LEU A 158 0.12 10.32 -28.59
N ALA A 159 0.11 10.03 -29.90
CA ALA A 159 -1.13 9.77 -30.64
C ALA A 159 -1.54 8.30 -30.60
N ALA A 160 -2.82 8.04 -30.85
CA ALA A 160 -3.32 6.68 -31.02
C ALA A 160 -2.72 6.04 -32.28
N GLY A 161 -2.00 4.92 -32.11
CA GLY A 161 -1.34 4.19 -33.21
C GLY A 161 0.17 4.39 -33.30
N GLU A 162 0.77 5.17 -32.38
CA GLU A 162 2.22 5.23 -32.18
C GLU A 162 2.80 3.83 -31.90
N THR A 163 3.96 3.51 -32.47
CA THR A 163 4.69 2.27 -32.17
C THR A 163 6.16 2.56 -31.95
N ILE A 164 6.76 1.90 -30.94
CA ILE A 164 8.16 2.08 -30.58
C ILE A 164 8.85 0.71 -30.51
N ASP A 165 9.97 0.59 -31.21
CA ASP A 165 10.88 -0.55 -31.11
C ASP A 165 12.32 -0.04 -30.91
N GLY A 166 12.88 -0.20 -29.70
CA GLY A 166 14.30 0.12 -29.46
C GLY A 166 15.25 -0.78 -30.27
N GLY A 167 14.75 -1.95 -30.68
CA GLY A 167 15.44 -2.86 -31.56
C GLY A 167 16.50 -3.66 -30.83
N GLY A 168 17.73 -3.14 -30.76
CA GLY A 168 18.87 -3.93 -30.37
C GLY A 168 19.93 -3.16 -29.62
N GLY A 169 19.61 -2.68 -28.43
CA GLY A 169 20.55 -2.31 -27.39
C GLY A 169 20.40 -3.24 -26.19
N ALA A 170 20.96 -2.83 -25.06
CA ALA A 170 20.50 -3.33 -23.76
C ALA A 170 20.01 -2.16 -22.88
N ASP A 171 20.11 -0.93 -23.38
CA ASP A 171 19.76 0.27 -22.64
C ASP A 171 18.98 1.27 -23.49
N ASP A 172 18.04 0.77 -24.29
CA ASP A 172 17.11 1.62 -25.05
C ASP A 172 16.16 2.34 -24.08
N ALA A 173 15.87 3.62 -24.34
CA ALA A 173 15.18 4.48 -23.39
C ALA A 173 14.06 5.32 -24.01
N ILE A 174 12.92 5.40 -23.34
CA ILE A 174 11.95 6.49 -23.51
C ILE A 174 12.28 7.59 -22.50
N SER A 175 12.46 8.82 -22.96
CA SER A 175 12.78 9.99 -22.15
C SER A 175 11.62 10.99 -22.20
N ILE A 176 11.07 11.30 -21.03
CA ILE A 176 10.02 12.32 -20.86
C ILE A 176 10.71 13.64 -20.51
N ALA A 177 10.59 14.59 -21.42
CA ALA A 177 11.25 15.90 -21.34
C ALA A 177 10.26 17.07 -21.13
N GLY A 178 8.96 16.82 -21.00
CA GLY A 178 7.97 17.86 -20.75
C GLY A 178 7.18 17.68 -19.46
N ASP A 179 6.49 18.74 -19.05
CA ASP A 179 5.48 18.67 -17.98
C ASP A 179 4.18 18.05 -18.53
N GLY A 180 3.47 17.28 -17.70
CA GLY A 180 2.17 16.72 -18.04
C GLY A 180 2.06 15.22 -17.74
N LEU A 181 0.97 14.62 -18.21
CA LEU A 181 0.68 13.20 -18.05
C LEU A 181 0.88 12.46 -19.37
N TYR A 182 1.92 11.65 -19.45
CA TYR A 182 2.28 10.83 -20.61
C TYR A 182 1.65 9.44 -20.44
N ARG A 183 0.82 9.01 -21.39
CA ARG A 183 0.13 7.72 -21.33
C ARG A 183 0.74 6.75 -22.34
N PHE A 184 1.47 5.77 -21.85
CA PHE A 184 2.09 4.74 -22.68
C PHE A 184 1.24 3.46 -22.67
N ASP A 185 0.86 3.02 -23.87
CA ASP A 185 0.33 1.66 -24.08
C ASP A 185 1.52 0.73 -24.31
N LEU A 186 1.83 -0.12 -23.33
CA LEU A 186 3.00 -1.00 -23.42
C LEU A 186 2.80 -2.13 -24.44
N ALA A 187 1.58 -2.35 -24.95
CA ALA A 187 1.34 -3.32 -26.01
C ALA A 187 1.97 -2.92 -27.36
N VAL A 188 2.32 -1.64 -27.53
CA VAL A 188 2.94 -1.10 -28.77
C VAL A 188 4.40 -0.65 -28.57
N ILE A 189 4.97 -0.92 -27.40
CA ILE A 189 6.37 -0.65 -27.07
C ILE A 189 7.11 -1.98 -26.96
N SER A 190 8.26 -2.09 -27.62
CA SER A 190 9.06 -3.32 -27.61
C SER A 190 10.55 -3.01 -27.58
N ASN A 191 11.32 -3.89 -26.93
CA ASN A 191 12.78 -3.77 -26.83
C ASN A 191 13.22 -2.38 -26.30
N VAL A 192 12.50 -1.86 -25.31
CA VAL A 192 12.87 -0.63 -24.58
C VAL A 192 13.02 -1.00 -23.12
N GLU A 193 14.23 -0.87 -22.60
CA GLU A 193 14.55 -1.31 -21.24
C GLU A 193 14.34 -0.23 -20.19
N ARG A 194 14.29 1.06 -20.59
CA ARG A 194 14.24 2.19 -19.65
C ARG A 194 13.14 3.19 -19.92
N LEU A 195 12.58 3.70 -18.83
CA LEU A 195 11.80 4.94 -18.81
C LEU A 195 12.57 5.98 -17.98
N ARG A 196 12.76 7.19 -18.51
CA ARG A 196 13.49 8.28 -17.84
C ARG A 196 12.63 9.55 -17.75
N TYR A 197 12.66 10.19 -16.59
CA TYR A 197 12.19 11.56 -16.41
C TYR A 197 13.37 12.55 -16.50
N GLU A 198 13.28 13.59 -17.33
CA GLU A 198 14.33 14.63 -17.43
C GLU A 198 14.04 15.86 -16.56
N ASP A 199 15.10 16.48 -16.01
CA ASP A 199 14.99 17.76 -15.30
C ASP A 199 14.95 18.94 -16.29
N ASN A 200 13.75 19.36 -16.68
CA ASN A 200 13.52 20.52 -17.55
C ASN A 200 13.03 21.77 -16.80
N GLY A 201 13.21 21.84 -15.47
CA GLY A 201 12.90 23.03 -14.68
C GLY A 201 11.40 23.32 -14.45
N GLY A 202 10.52 22.39 -14.83
CA GLY A 202 9.06 22.41 -14.65
C GLY A 202 8.59 21.99 -13.25
N THR A 203 7.32 21.58 -13.05
CA THR A 203 6.81 21.21 -11.71
C THR A 203 6.98 19.72 -11.36
N GLY A 204 7.56 18.92 -12.26
CA GLY A 204 7.62 17.45 -12.16
C GLY A 204 6.77 16.82 -13.25
N ALA A 205 7.19 15.67 -13.77
CA ALA A 205 6.51 14.96 -14.86
C ALA A 205 5.74 13.74 -14.32
N ALA A 206 4.66 13.36 -15.00
CA ALA A 206 3.88 12.18 -14.65
C ALA A 206 3.80 11.23 -15.84
N ALA A 207 4.06 9.95 -15.60
CA ALA A 207 3.82 8.89 -16.57
C ALA A 207 2.72 7.95 -16.07
N GLN A 208 1.84 7.53 -16.97
CA GLN A 208 0.87 6.49 -16.75
C GLN A 208 1.15 5.34 -17.72
N LEU A 209 1.39 4.17 -17.18
CA LEU A 209 1.67 2.95 -17.92
C LEU A 209 0.43 2.05 -17.89
N ALA A 210 -0.03 1.68 -19.09
CA ALA A 210 -0.95 0.55 -19.26
C ALA A 210 -0.09 -0.70 -19.54
N PRO A 211 -0.01 -1.66 -18.60
CA PRO A 211 0.70 -2.93 -18.79
C PRO A 211 0.21 -3.66 -20.03
N ASP A 212 1.09 -4.49 -20.60
CA ASP A 212 0.69 -5.37 -21.68
C ASP A 212 -0.38 -6.39 -21.22
N MET A 213 -0.90 -7.18 -22.16
CA MET A 213 -1.91 -8.21 -21.87
C MET A 213 -1.42 -9.32 -20.91
N LEU A 214 -0.12 -9.37 -20.59
CA LEU A 214 0.51 -10.30 -19.67
C LEU A 214 0.89 -9.64 -18.33
N GLY A 215 0.61 -8.34 -18.16
CA GLY A 215 0.94 -7.56 -16.96
C GLY A 215 2.38 -7.09 -16.90
N HIS A 216 3.15 -7.23 -17.99
CA HIS A 216 4.52 -6.76 -18.03
C HIS A 216 4.57 -5.24 -18.20
N ILE A 217 5.44 -4.63 -17.41
CA ILE A 217 5.77 -3.20 -17.49
C ILE A 217 6.77 -2.92 -18.62
N GLY A 218 7.40 -3.96 -19.18
CA GLY A 218 8.32 -3.88 -20.32
C GLY A 218 9.67 -3.23 -20.01
N PHE A 219 9.70 -2.28 -19.06
CA PHE A 219 10.89 -1.63 -18.56
C PHE A 219 11.56 -2.45 -17.45
N SER A 220 12.89 -2.47 -17.48
CA SER A 220 13.73 -3.02 -16.41
C SER A 220 14.24 -1.95 -15.45
N VAL A 221 14.30 -0.69 -15.89
CA VAL A 221 14.74 0.45 -15.07
C VAL A 221 13.80 1.63 -15.29
N ILE A 222 13.39 2.28 -14.20
CA ILE A 222 12.70 3.56 -14.24
C ILE A 222 13.53 4.59 -13.49
N GLU A 223 14.02 5.59 -14.20
CA GLU A 223 14.93 6.62 -13.70
C GLU A 223 14.17 7.92 -13.45
N SER A 224 14.07 8.33 -12.18
CA SER A 224 13.50 9.61 -11.76
C SER A 224 14.53 10.74 -11.90
N ASN A 225 14.06 11.98 -11.74
CA ASN A 225 14.93 13.13 -11.54
C ASN A 225 14.88 13.60 -10.07
N ASN A 226 15.71 14.56 -9.66
CA ASN A 226 15.72 15.04 -8.27
C ASN A 226 14.51 15.96 -7.93
N ARG A 227 13.34 15.72 -8.51
CA ARG A 227 12.12 16.49 -8.26
C ARG A 227 11.05 15.56 -7.68
N THR A 228 9.78 15.87 -7.96
CA THR A 228 8.63 15.09 -7.53
C THR A 228 7.98 14.58 -8.80
N ASP A 229 8.24 13.33 -9.13
CA ASP A 229 7.68 12.63 -10.26
C ASP A 229 6.61 11.64 -9.79
N THR A 230 5.67 11.31 -10.68
CA THR A 230 4.61 10.35 -10.38
C THR A 230 4.54 9.30 -11.47
N LEU A 231 4.77 8.05 -11.10
CA LEU A 231 4.48 6.90 -11.94
C LEU A 231 3.10 6.37 -11.55
N THR A 232 2.22 6.15 -12.52
CA THR A 232 0.95 5.45 -12.31
C THR A 232 0.91 4.21 -13.18
N VAL A 233 0.59 3.07 -12.60
CA VAL A 233 0.46 1.79 -13.30
C VAL A 233 -0.94 1.26 -13.08
N GLU A 234 -1.67 1.00 -14.16
CA GLU A 234 -3.08 0.57 -14.09
C GLU A 234 -3.28 -0.75 -14.83
N GLY A 235 -3.73 -1.81 -14.15
CA GLY A 235 -3.94 -3.09 -14.83
C GLY A 235 -4.57 -4.17 -13.96
N VAL A 236 -4.95 -5.28 -14.61
CA VAL A 236 -5.45 -6.49 -13.92
C VAL A 236 -4.32 -7.29 -13.29
N VAL A 237 -3.17 -7.29 -13.96
CA VAL A 237 -1.93 -7.87 -13.45
C VAL A 237 -0.87 -6.79 -13.55
N VAL A 238 -0.27 -6.45 -12.42
CA VAL A 238 0.84 -5.50 -12.32
C VAL A 238 1.94 -6.16 -11.51
N ASP A 239 3.16 -6.14 -12.02
CA ASP A 239 4.33 -6.63 -11.30
C ASP A 239 5.51 -5.67 -11.48
N LEU A 240 5.85 -4.95 -10.41
CA LEU A 240 6.99 -4.04 -10.34
C LEU A 240 8.20 -4.64 -9.63
N SER A 241 8.12 -5.88 -9.13
CA SER A 241 9.15 -6.48 -8.26
C SER A 241 10.51 -6.66 -8.93
N ALA A 242 10.55 -6.69 -10.25
CA ALA A 242 11.78 -6.81 -11.05
C ALA A 242 12.27 -5.46 -11.62
N VAL A 243 11.54 -4.38 -11.39
CA VAL A 243 11.87 -3.04 -11.91
C VAL A 243 12.84 -2.37 -10.94
N VAL A 244 13.97 -1.89 -11.46
CA VAL A 244 14.92 -1.09 -10.69
C VAL A 244 14.53 0.38 -10.78
N PHE A 245 14.28 0.99 -9.62
CA PHE A 245 13.99 2.40 -9.49
C PHE A 245 15.29 3.16 -9.19
N GLU A 246 15.73 4.04 -10.11
CA GLU A 246 16.98 4.80 -9.97
C GLU A 246 16.69 6.28 -9.71
N ASN A 247 17.40 6.88 -8.74
CA ASN A 247 17.26 8.29 -8.33
C ASN A 247 15.87 8.67 -7.80
N TRP A 248 15.08 7.71 -7.34
CA TRP A 248 13.81 7.96 -6.70
C TRP A 248 14.02 8.58 -5.32
N THR A 249 13.45 9.77 -5.11
CA THR A 249 13.49 10.46 -3.83
C THR A 249 12.19 10.21 -3.07
N ARG A 250 12.20 10.46 -1.76
CA ARG A 250 11.00 10.30 -0.90
C ARG A 250 9.79 11.16 -1.31
N ASN A 251 9.94 12.10 -2.25
CA ASN A 251 8.81 12.87 -2.77
C ASN A 251 8.23 12.29 -4.06
N ASP A 252 8.90 11.32 -4.69
CA ASP A 252 8.37 10.63 -5.85
C ASP A 252 7.30 9.63 -5.40
N VAL A 253 6.31 9.39 -6.25
CA VAL A 253 5.15 8.56 -5.89
C VAL A 253 4.92 7.50 -6.97
N ILE A 254 4.79 6.24 -6.55
CA ILE A 254 4.40 5.13 -7.41
C ILE A 254 2.94 4.77 -7.07
N ASN A 255 2.02 5.08 -7.97
CA ASN A 255 0.61 4.72 -7.84
C ASN A 255 0.35 3.42 -8.60
N ILE A 256 -0.22 2.42 -7.93
CA ILE A 256 -0.61 1.13 -8.50
C ILE A 256 -2.12 1.01 -8.35
N THR A 257 -2.85 0.89 -9.45
CA THR A 257 -4.32 0.86 -9.44
C THR A 257 -4.84 -0.37 -10.17
N GLY A 258 -5.71 -1.12 -9.49
CA GLY A 258 -6.45 -2.23 -10.09
C GLY A 258 -7.57 -1.79 -11.02
N THR A 259 -8.30 -2.75 -11.56
CA THR A 259 -9.50 -2.56 -12.36
C THR A 259 -10.77 -2.87 -11.53
N ALA A 260 -11.94 -2.94 -12.16
CA ALA A 260 -13.14 -3.43 -11.49
C ALA A 260 -13.25 -4.97 -11.46
N ALA A 261 -12.17 -5.68 -11.84
CA ALA A 261 -12.06 -7.13 -11.80
C ALA A 261 -11.21 -7.56 -10.58
N SER A 262 -11.05 -8.87 -10.38
CA SER A 262 -10.03 -9.36 -9.44
C SER A 262 -8.64 -9.13 -10.02
N ASP A 263 -7.82 -8.38 -9.31
CA ASP A 263 -6.49 -7.99 -9.77
C ASP A 263 -5.38 -8.66 -8.94
N ILE A 264 -4.17 -8.74 -9.52
CA ILE A 264 -2.93 -9.14 -8.84
C ILE A 264 -1.93 -8.01 -9.03
N LEU A 265 -1.60 -7.31 -7.94
CA LEU A 265 -0.80 -6.10 -7.95
C LEU A 265 0.42 -6.30 -7.05
N THR A 266 1.61 -6.28 -7.62
CA THR A 266 2.87 -6.38 -6.88
C THR A 266 3.66 -5.09 -7.05
N GLY A 267 4.05 -4.51 -5.91
CA GLY A 267 4.84 -3.30 -5.77
C GLY A 267 6.31 -3.49 -6.15
N SER A 268 7.05 -2.41 -6.00
CA SER A 268 8.49 -2.30 -6.13
C SER A 268 9.17 -2.57 -4.78
N ASP A 269 10.44 -2.15 -4.62
CA ASP A 269 11.10 -2.10 -3.30
C ASP A 269 11.13 -0.66 -2.72
N GLU A 270 10.49 0.30 -3.41
CA GLU A 270 10.33 1.69 -3.01
C GLU A 270 8.95 1.91 -2.35
N ASP A 271 8.71 3.09 -1.76
CA ASP A 271 7.41 3.43 -1.16
C ASP A 271 6.29 3.47 -2.23
N ASP A 272 5.37 2.51 -2.22
CA ASP A 272 4.28 2.37 -3.18
C ASP A 272 2.92 2.81 -2.63
N HIS A 273 2.03 3.24 -3.52
CA HIS A 273 0.65 3.62 -3.23
C HIS A 273 -0.33 2.76 -4.03
N PHE A 274 -0.98 1.80 -3.36
CA PHE A 274 -2.01 0.95 -3.94
C PHE A 274 -3.39 1.57 -3.80
N PHE A 275 -4.13 1.66 -4.91
CA PHE A 275 -5.54 2.08 -4.91
C PHE A 275 -6.44 0.86 -5.11
N ILE A 276 -7.16 0.50 -4.05
CA ILE A 276 -8.02 -0.67 -4.03
C ILE A 276 -9.33 -0.35 -4.74
N THR A 277 -9.65 -1.20 -5.70
CA THR A 277 -10.81 -1.10 -6.57
C THR A 277 -11.84 -2.20 -6.25
N ALA A 278 -12.85 -2.35 -7.09
CA ALA A 278 -13.84 -3.42 -6.90
C ALA A 278 -13.28 -4.74 -7.42
N GLY A 279 -13.27 -5.79 -6.62
CA GLY A 279 -12.67 -7.05 -7.02
C GLY A 279 -12.24 -7.85 -5.79
N VAL A 280 -11.97 -9.14 -5.94
CA VAL A 280 -11.24 -9.86 -4.91
C VAL A 280 -9.78 -9.81 -5.32
N ASP A 281 -9.03 -8.89 -4.73
CA ASP A 281 -7.71 -8.51 -5.21
C ASP A 281 -6.60 -9.15 -4.36
N VAL A 282 -5.42 -9.28 -4.94
CA VAL A 282 -4.19 -9.66 -4.23
C VAL A 282 -3.18 -8.54 -4.42
N MET A 283 -2.74 -7.94 -3.32
CA MET A 283 -1.75 -6.87 -3.32
C MET A 283 -0.54 -7.26 -2.47
N MET A 284 0.65 -6.98 -2.98
CA MET A 284 1.92 -7.24 -2.29
C MET A 284 2.82 -6.02 -2.43
N GLY A 285 3.15 -5.37 -1.31
CA GLY A 285 4.00 -4.18 -1.25
C GLY A 285 5.48 -4.45 -1.52
N ASN A 286 6.01 -5.52 -0.90
CA ASN A 286 7.45 -5.87 -0.83
C ASN A 286 8.21 -4.99 0.16
N ASN A 287 9.32 -4.35 -0.21
CA ASN A 287 10.02 -3.42 0.68
C ASN A 287 9.53 -2.00 0.38
N GLY A 288 9.73 -1.07 1.31
CA GLY A 288 9.13 0.27 1.18
C GLY A 288 8.09 0.49 2.27
N SER A 289 7.74 1.74 2.53
CA SER A 289 6.67 2.11 3.48
C SER A 289 5.40 2.35 2.67
N ASP A 290 4.63 1.30 2.44
CA ASP A 290 3.59 1.28 1.43
C ASP A 290 2.24 1.78 1.95
N VAL A 291 1.42 2.34 1.07
CA VAL A 291 0.09 2.85 1.39
C VAL A 291 -0.98 2.14 0.57
N PHE A 292 -1.90 1.44 1.23
CA PHE A 292 -3.04 0.76 0.62
C PHE A 292 -4.32 1.57 0.87
N VAL A 293 -4.86 2.20 -0.18
CA VAL A 293 -6.01 3.10 -0.09
C VAL A 293 -7.30 2.39 -0.49
N VAL A 294 -8.25 2.30 0.43
CA VAL A 294 -9.61 1.77 0.19
C VAL A 294 -10.57 2.91 -0.09
N ASN A 295 -10.93 3.10 -1.36
CA ASN A 295 -11.81 4.20 -1.78
C ASN A 295 -13.31 3.85 -1.80
N ASP A 296 -13.70 2.58 -1.92
CA ASP A 296 -15.12 2.19 -1.96
C ASP A 296 -15.44 1.05 -0.99
N SER A 297 -15.36 -0.20 -1.43
CA SER A 297 -15.63 -1.40 -0.61
C SER A 297 -14.48 -2.39 -0.72
N LEU A 298 -14.11 -3.06 0.37
CA LEU A 298 -13.12 -4.14 0.41
C LEU A 298 -13.82 -5.52 0.32
N PRO A 299 -13.78 -6.25 -0.81
CA PRO A 299 -14.51 -7.51 -0.93
C PRO A 299 -13.87 -8.64 -0.10
N SER A 300 -14.71 -9.55 0.39
CA SER A 300 -14.26 -10.72 1.18
C SER A 300 -13.30 -11.58 0.35
N GLY A 301 -12.15 -11.91 0.94
CA GLY A 301 -11.09 -12.71 0.31
C GLY A 301 -10.00 -11.89 -0.37
N THR A 302 -10.08 -10.55 -0.33
CA THR A 302 -8.98 -9.67 -0.73
C THR A 302 -7.78 -9.90 0.18
N ILE A 303 -6.58 -9.99 -0.41
CA ILE A 303 -5.32 -10.20 0.30
C ILE A 303 -4.49 -8.93 0.16
N ILE A 304 -4.03 -8.39 1.28
CA ILE A 304 -3.11 -7.26 1.35
C ILE A 304 -1.91 -7.69 2.17
N ASP A 305 -0.75 -7.67 1.55
CA ASP A 305 0.54 -7.97 2.18
C ASP A 305 1.43 -6.74 2.04
N GLY A 306 1.80 -6.10 3.15
CA GLY A 306 2.75 -4.97 3.12
C GLY A 306 4.15 -5.39 2.71
N GLY A 307 4.53 -6.65 3.01
CA GLY A 307 5.88 -7.15 2.80
C GLY A 307 6.87 -6.59 3.83
N GLY A 308 8.18 -6.65 3.53
CA GLY A 308 9.20 -5.84 4.20
C GLY A 308 9.24 -5.88 5.74
N SER A 309 9.89 -4.85 6.30
CA SER A 309 9.88 -4.54 7.75
C SER A 309 9.64 -3.04 7.99
N ASN A 310 9.15 -2.36 6.96
CA ASN A 310 8.97 -0.93 6.87
C ASN A 310 7.53 -0.54 7.27
N GLN A 311 7.23 0.76 7.31
CA GLN A 311 5.96 1.27 7.83
C GLN A 311 4.87 1.24 6.77
N ASP A 312 4.10 0.16 6.72
CA ASP A 312 2.97 0.06 5.81
C ASP A 312 1.67 0.58 6.46
N VAL A 313 0.83 1.21 5.64
CA VAL A 313 -0.40 1.90 6.03
C VAL A 313 -1.57 1.37 5.22
N LEU A 314 -2.63 0.92 5.90
CA LEU A 314 -3.95 0.73 5.28
C LEU A 314 -4.83 1.97 5.54
N ASP A 315 -5.03 2.79 4.51
CA ASP A 315 -5.89 3.98 4.54
C ASP A 315 -7.33 3.62 4.12
N MET A 316 -8.25 3.64 5.08
CA MET A 316 -9.68 3.42 4.84
C MET A 316 -10.52 4.71 4.95
N THR A 317 -9.90 5.88 4.96
CA THR A 317 -10.57 7.18 5.14
C THR A 317 -11.57 7.51 4.03
N GLY A 318 -11.29 7.02 2.81
CA GLY A 318 -12.08 7.21 1.59
C GLY A 318 -13.32 6.32 1.49
N ALA A 319 -13.34 5.16 2.17
CA ALA A 319 -14.34 4.13 1.99
C ALA A 319 -15.79 4.62 2.25
N THR A 320 -16.66 4.45 1.26
CA THR A 320 -18.08 4.84 1.33
C THR A 320 -19.00 3.77 1.91
N VAL A 321 -18.59 2.50 1.84
CA VAL A 321 -19.32 1.37 2.40
C VAL A 321 -18.33 0.45 3.08
N MET A 322 -18.30 0.45 4.42
CA MET A 322 -17.67 -0.65 5.14
C MET A 322 -18.47 -1.92 4.84
N PRO A 323 -17.84 -3.00 4.33
CA PRO A 323 -18.58 -4.21 4.00
C PRO A 323 -19.35 -4.70 5.23
N ALA A 324 -20.56 -5.23 5.04
CA ALA A 324 -21.24 -5.97 6.09
C ALA A 324 -20.38 -7.19 6.42
N PHE A 325 -19.58 -7.10 7.47
CA PHE A 325 -18.53 -8.04 7.83
C PHE A 325 -19.10 -9.43 8.16
N ASN A 326 -19.25 -10.27 7.13
CA ASN A 326 -19.23 -11.73 7.27
C ASN A 326 -17.88 -12.20 6.71
N ILE A 327 -16.78 -11.85 7.38
CA ILE A 327 -15.44 -12.20 6.95
C ILE A 327 -15.03 -13.50 7.64
N PHE A 328 -14.58 -14.47 6.84
CA PHE A 328 -13.91 -15.68 7.34
C PHE A 328 -12.38 -15.52 7.40
N GLU A 329 -11.77 -14.48 6.81
CA GLU A 329 -10.36 -14.10 7.02
C GLU A 329 -10.04 -12.75 6.32
N LEU A 330 -9.47 -11.79 7.04
CA LEU A 330 -8.60 -10.74 6.49
C LEU A 330 -7.21 -11.06 7.04
N ARG A 331 -6.22 -11.20 6.15
CA ARG A 331 -4.84 -11.43 6.54
C ARG A 331 -4.06 -10.16 6.27
N PHE A 332 -3.49 -9.58 7.32
CA PHE A 332 -2.52 -8.50 7.23
C PHE A 332 -1.17 -9.12 7.59
N THR A 333 -0.21 -9.00 6.69
CA THR A 333 1.17 -9.37 6.99
C THR A 333 1.98 -8.07 6.97
N SER A 334 2.76 -7.82 8.02
CA SER A 334 3.68 -6.68 8.14
C SER A 334 3.09 -5.26 8.15
N ILE A 335 1.78 -5.09 8.39
CA ILE A 335 1.17 -3.75 8.46
C ILE A 335 1.42 -3.11 9.83
N GLN A 336 2.18 -2.01 9.86
CA GLN A 336 2.58 -1.33 11.11
C GLN A 336 1.56 -0.31 11.61
N SER A 337 0.64 0.16 10.76
CA SER A 337 -0.44 1.05 11.19
C SER A 337 -1.72 0.90 10.36
N VAL A 338 -2.87 1.01 11.02
CA VAL A 338 -4.19 0.99 10.38
C VAL A 338 -4.94 2.27 10.77
N GLU A 339 -5.21 3.15 9.80
CA GLU A 339 -5.91 4.42 10.04
C GLU A 339 -7.38 4.32 9.61
N ILE A 340 -8.31 4.33 10.57
CA ILE A 340 -9.76 4.20 10.31
C ILE A 340 -10.49 5.50 10.67
N VAL A 341 -10.84 6.33 9.69
CA VAL A 341 -11.38 7.70 9.94
C VAL A 341 -12.92 7.81 9.88
N LYS A 342 -13.68 6.74 9.66
CA LYS A 342 -15.16 6.79 9.66
C LYS A 342 -15.84 5.53 10.19
N MET A 343 -16.17 5.49 11.48
CA MET A 343 -16.93 4.38 12.09
C MET A 343 -18.45 4.58 12.17
N SER A 344 -19.03 5.56 11.47
CA SER A 344 -20.42 5.98 11.69
C SER A 344 -21.51 4.98 11.22
N LEU A 345 -21.19 3.72 10.90
CA LEU A 345 -22.14 2.76 10.31
C LEU A 345 -22.02 1.30 10.82
N LEU A 346 -21.21 0.99 11.84
CA LEU A 346 -21.05 -0.38 12.31
C LEU A 346 -21.99 -0.70 13.47
N ALA A 347 -22.84 -1.71 13.27
CA ALA A 347 -23.67 -2.30 14.32
C ALA A 347 -23.06 -3.59 14.90
N ASN A 348 -21.95 -4.12 14.36
CA ASN A 348 -21.36 -5.38 14.80
C ASN A 348 -19.82 -5.34 14.70
N ALA A 349 -19.17 -6.00 15.66
CA ALA A 349 -17.76 -5.99 16.06
C ALA A 349 -16.68 -6.07 14.96
N PHE A 350 -15.51 -5.51 15.28
CA PHE A 350 -14.22 -5.71 14.61
C PHE A 350 -13.51 -6.90 15.30
N THR A 351 -13.18 -7.97 14.57
CA THR A 351 -12.91 -9.29 15.20
C THR A 351 -11.52 -9.89 14.99
N ALA A 352 -10.54 -9.26 14.33
CA ALA A 352 -9.14 -9.74 14.42
C ALA A 352 -8.14 -8.78 13.76
N ILE A 353 -7.04 -8.51 14.48
CA ILE A 353 -5.70 -8.27 13.94
C ILE A 353 -4.90 -9.48 14.44
N ASP A 354 -4.32 -10.28 13.52
CA ASP A 354 -3.44 -11.41 13.85
C ASP A 354 -2.03 -11.04 13.38
N ASP A 355 -1.17 -10.60 14.30
CA ASP A 355 0.25 -10.37 14.05
C ASP A 355 1.07 -11.08 15.14
N ALA A 356 1.92 -12.00 14.71
CA ALA A 356 2.75 -12.83 15.57
C ALA A 356 4.00 -12.09 16.14
N SER A 357 4.14 -10.78 15.95
CA SER A 357 5.43 -10.10 16.18
C SER A 357 5.40 -8.67 16.77
N PHE A 358 4.37 -8.28 17.54
CA PHE A 358 4.30 -6.91 18.09
C PHE A 358 5.58 -6.44 18.81
N GLN A 359 6.17 -5.38 18.23
CA GLN A 359 7.11 -4.47 18.89
C GLN A 359 6.61 -3.00 18.87
N ASP A 360 5.46 -2.66 18.27
CA ASP A 360 5.08 -1.24 18.01
C ASP A 360 3.57 -0.89 18.09
N VAL A 361 3.30 0.43 18.19
CA VAL A 361 2.08 1.13 18.66
C VAL A 361 0.87 1.11 17.69
N LEU A 362 -0.26 0.54 18.10
CA LEU A 362 -1.58 0.70 17.45
C LEU A 362 -2.21 2.05 17.85
N THR A 363 -2.64 2.90 16.92
CA THR A 363 -3.39 4.15 17.25
C THR A 363 -4.80 4.10 16.66
N VAL A 364 -5.84 3.98 17.51
CA VAL A 364 -7.25 3.96 17.09
C VAL A 364 -7.89 5.33 17.34
N VAL A 365 -8.13 6.12 16.30
CA VAL A 365 -8.78 7.45 16.42
C VAL A 365 -10.27 7.37 16.10
N GLY A 366 -11.11 7.23 17.13
CA GLY A 366 -12.56 7.18 16.98
C GLY A 366 -13.21 8.57 16.97
N ARG A 367 -13.58 9.11 15.79
CA ARG A 367 -14.42 10.32 15.71
C ARG A 367 -15.88 9.95 15.46
N SER A 368 -16.70 9.86 16.51
CA SER A 368 -18.15 9.68 16.38
C SER A 368 -18.87 11.03 16.31
N ALA A 369 -19.59 11.28 15.22
CA ALA A 369 -20.52 12.38 15.09
C ALA A 369 -21.97 11.90 15.00
N ALA A 370 -22.38 10.90 15.81
CA ALA A 370 -23.77 10.68 16.20
C ALA A 370 -23.89 9.51 17.19
N ALA A 371 -24.68 9.72 18.24
CA ALA A 371 -24.97 8.78 19.31
C ALA A 371 -25.46 7.39 18.83
N SER A 372 -24.58 6.40 18.92
CA SER A 372 -24.83 5.00 19.29
C SER A 372 -23.46 4.30 19.28
N GLY A 373 -22.91 4.07 20.47
CA GLY A 373 -21.50 3.79 20.74
C GLY A 373 -20.94 2.53 20.09
N MET A 374 -19.62 2.54 19.91
CA MET A 374 -18.86 1.29 19.86
C MET A 374 -18.99 0.63 21.21
N SER A 375 -19.33 -0.66 21.26
CA SER A 375 -19.54 -1.38 22.52
C SER A 375 -18.40 -2.30 22.91
N SER A 376 -17.41 -2.56 22.02
CA SER A 376 -16.19 -3.30 22.33
C SER A 376 -15.17 -3.27 21.18
N LEU A 377 -13.87 -3.26 21.52
CA LEU A 377 -12.73 -3.53 20.64
C LEU A 377 -12.01 -4.79 21.17
N ALA A 378 -11.82 -5.81 20.34
CA ALA A 378 -11.13 -7.05 20.72
C ALA A 378 -9.74 -7.13 20.07
N ILE A 379 -8.69 -7.31 20.87
CA ILE A 379 -7.30 -7.45 20.39
C ILE A 379 -6.75 -8.81 20.84
N TYR A 380 -6.07 -9.52 19.94
CA TYR A 380 -5.53 -10.86 20.18
C TYR A 380 -4.01 -10.88 20.03
N GLY A 381 -3.27 -11.51 20.94
CA GLY A 381 -1.81 -11.68 20.82
C GLY A 381 -1.13 -12.17 22.09
N ALA A 382 0.16 -12.55 21.97
CA ALA A 382 1.04 -12.88 23.09
C ALA A 382 1.97 -11.70 23.40
N SER A 383 2.22 -11.40 24.68
CA SER A 383 3.09 -10.29 25.13
C SER A 383 2.62 -8.90 24.63
N MET A 384 1.54 -8.41 25.19
CA MET A 384 0.84 -7.18 24.82
C MET A 384 1.08 -6.05 25.85
N ASP A 385 1.45 -4.85 25.39
CA ASP A 385 1.53 -3.62 26.22
C ASP A 385 0.70 -2.51 25.57
N TYR A 386 -0.45 -2.18 26.18
CA TYR A 386 -1.39 -1.19 25.67
C TYR A 386 -1.41 0.12 26.48
N SER A 387 -0.45 0.31 27.39
CA SER A 387 -0.36 1.48 28.26
C SER A 387 -0.20 2.82 27.50
N GLY A 388 0.24 2.76 26.24
CA GLY A 388 0.42 3.91 25.35
C GLY A 388 -0.85 4.36 24.60
N LEU A 389 -1.97 3.64 24.71
CA LEU A 389 -3.20 3.96 24.00
C LEU A 389 -3.93 5.14 24.68
N ALA A 390 -4.34 6.14 23.89
CA ALA A 390 -5.09 7.30 24.37
C ALA A 390 -6.49 7.31 23.76
N PHE A 391 -7.52 7.31 24.62
CA PHE A 391 -8.92 7.27 24.23
C PHE A 391 -9.60 8.61 24.56
N GLU A 392 -9.80 9.46 23.55
CA GLU A 392 -10.58 10.70 23.69
C GLU A 392 -12.08 10.43 23.45
N ASP A 393 -12.95 10.99 24.30
CA ASP A 393 -14.43 10.95 24.22
C ASP A 393 -15.13 9.60 24.54
N TRP A 394 -14.53 8.73 25.36
CA TRP A 394 -15.17 7.51 25.88
C TRP A 394 -16.07 7.80 27.09
N ASN A 395 -17.12 6.99 27.29
CA ASN A 395 -18.04 7.07 28.43
C ASN A 395 -17.94 5.80 29.30
N ASP A 396 -18.44 5.86 30.54
CA ASP A 396 -18.40 4.81 31.56
C ASP A 396 -19.05 3.44 31.18
N ASN A 397 -19.45 3.20 29.92
CA ASN A 397 -19.91 1.89 29.43
C ASN A 397 -19.03 1.32 28.29
N ASP A 398 -17.96 2.01 27.92
CA ASP A 398 -17.07 1.58 26.85
C ASP A 398 -15.95 0.73 27.47
N GLN A 399 -15.79 -0.51 27.02
CA GLN A 399 -14.74 -1.43 27.50
C GLN A 399 -13.88 -1.95 26.35
N ILE A 400 -12.61 -2.21 26.62
CA ILE A 400 -11.71 -2.90 25.68
C ILE A 400 -11.58 -4.35 26.10
N SER A 401 -11.69 -5.28 25.15
CA SER A 401 -11.50 -6.70 25.42
C SER A 401 -10.13 -7.15 24.92
N LEU A 402 -9.26 -7.55 25.83
CA LEU A 402 -7.93 -8.05 25.53
C LEU A 402 -7.93 -9.56 25.70
N VAL A 403 -7.57 -10.30 24.65
CA VAL A 403 -7.64 -11.76 24.68
C VAL A 403 -6.29 -12.36 24.33
N GLY A 404 -5.76 -13.17 25.23
CA GLY A 404 -4.48 -13.85 25.04
C GLY A 404 -4.55 -15.06 24.13
N SER A 405 -3.44 -15.77 24.10
CA SER A 405 -3.16 -16.90 23.24
C SER A 405 -3.92 -18.15 23.72
N PRO A 406 -4.34 -19.06 22.83
CA PRO A 406 -5.12 -20.22 23.25
C PRO A 406 -4.42 -21.20 24.22
N THR A 407 -3.07 -21.21 24.30
CA THR A 407 -2.32 -22.26 25.02
C THR A 407 -0.92 -21.82 25.53
N SER A 408 -0.63 -20.53 25.66
CA SER A 408 0.73 -20.09 26.00
C SER A 408 0.70 -18.97 27.02
N ASP A 409 1.70 -18.98 27.90
CA ASP A 409 2.01 -17.91 28.85
C ASP A 409 2.04 -16.54 28.15
N ASP A 410 1.16 -15.65 28.57
CA ASP A 410 0.99 -14.30 28.08
C ASP A 410 1.45 -13.26 29.11
N ILE A 411 1.92 -12.11 28.61
CA ILE A 411 2.13 -10.91 29.42
C ILE A 411 1.18 -9.86 28.84
N ILE A 412 0.24 -9.35 29.62
CA ILE A 412 -0.77 -8.41 29.15
C ILE A 412 -0.80 -7.21 30.08
N THR A 413 -0.54 -6.03 29.53
CA THR A 413 -0.79 -4.74 30.20
C THR A 413 -1.94 -4.04 29.49
N GLY A 414 -3.01 -3.74 30.21
CA GLY A 414 -4.16 -3.00 29.74
C GLY A 414 -3.88 -1.51 29.56
N THR A 415 -4.92 -0.71 29.63
CA THR A 415 -4.96 0.68 29.16
C THR A 415 -5.19 1.64 30.31
N SER A 416 -5.69 2.85 30.02
CA SER A 416 -6.10 3.82 31.02
C SER A 416 -7.63 3.96 31.14
N VAL A 417 -8.37 2.98 30.61
CA VAL A 417 -9.84 2.90 30.63
C VAL A 417 -10.25 1.47 31.00
N ASP A 418 -11.49 1.29 31.42
CA ASP A 418 -12.06 -0.01 31.81
C ASP A 418 -11.81 -1.13 30.76
N ASP A 419 -11.10 -2.17 31.18
CA ASP A 419 -10.68 -3.29 30.35
C ASP A 419 -11.36 -4.61 30.75
N VAL A 420 -11.44 -5.55 29.82
CA VAL A 420 -11.82 -6.95 30.04
C VAL A 420 -10.73 -7.85 29.50
N ILE A 421 -9.89 -8.38 30.38
CA ILE A 421 -8.70 -9.15 30.01
C ILE A 421 -8.95 -10.64 30.19
N THR A 422 -8.80 -11.44 29.13
CA THR A 422 -8.96 -12.90 29.14
C THR A 422 -7.77 -13.56 28.44
N PRO A 423 -6.70 -13.93 29.15
CA PRO A 423 -5.48 -14.47 28.55
C PRO A 423 -5.68 -15.90 28.01
N ARG A 424 -6.57 -16.69 28.65
CA ARG A 424 -6.90 -18.09 28.36
C ARG A 424 -5.95 -19.04 29.08
N ALA A 425 -5.37 -20.03 28.41
CA ALA A 425 -4.59 -21.07 29.10
C ALA A 425 -3.11 -20.73 29.00
N GLY A 426 -2.39 -20.82 30.13
CA GLY A 426 -0.98 -20.43 30.24
C GLY A 426 -0.71 -19.91 31.64
N MET A 427 0.57 -19.83 32.03
CA MET A 427 0.94 -19.10 33.24
C MET A 427 1.07 -17.61 32.90
N ASP A 428 0.04 -16.84 33.17
CA ASP A 428 -0.09 -15.49 32.63
C ASP A 428 0.31 -14.39 33.62
N ILE A 429 0.78 -13.26 33.08
CA ILE A 429 1.07 -12.03 33.84
C ILE A 429 0.17 -10.93 33.31
N ILE A 430 -0.76 -10.45 34.14
CA ILE A 430 -1.77 -9.47 33.78
C ILE A 430 -1.60 -8.22 34.64
N ASP A 431 -1.67 -7.05 34.01
CA ASP A 431 -1.77 -5.73 34.62
C ASP A 431 -2.95 -5.00 33.96
N GLY A 432 -3.99 -4.67 34.73
CA GLY A 432 -5.21 -4.02 34.25
C GLY A 432 -4.94 -2.61 33.73
N GLY A 433 -4.19 -1.82 34.49
CA GLY A 433 -3.83 -0.46 34.13
C GLY A 433 -4.58 0.56 34.98
N ASP A 434 -5.02 1.68 34.38
CA ASP A 434 -5.99 2.55 35.06
C ASP A 434 -7.39 2.20 34.52
N GLY A 435 -8.44 2.26 35.34
CA GLY A 435 -9.81 1.93 34.91
C GLY A 435 -10.46 0.91 35.83
N ASN A 436 -11.76 0.68 35.72
CA ASN A 436 -12.43 -0.40 36.47
C ASN A 436 -12.45 -1.66 35.63
N ASP A 437 -11.49 -2.54 35.87
CA ASP A 437 -11.20 -3.64 34.97
C ASP A 437 -11.93 -4.93 35.37
N THR A 438 -12.06 -5.87 34.43
CA THR A 438 -12.45 -7.25 34.69
C THR A 438 -11.37 -8.19 34.16
N LEU A 439 -10.63 -8.79 35.08
CA LEU A 439 -9.44 -9.59 34.80
C LEU A 439 -9.73 -11.07 35.07
N TYR A 440 -9.43 -11.92 34.09
CA TYR A 440 -9.54 -13.37 34.21
C TYR A 440 -8.13 -13.99 34.12
N GLY A 441 -7.77 -14.93 34.99
CA GLY A 441 -6.58 -15.78 34.82
C GLY A 441 -6.90 -17.03 34.00
N GLN A 442 -7.97 -17.74 34.39
CA GLN A 442 -8.51 -18.98 33.79
C GLN A 442 -7.85 -20.28 34.28
N GLU A 443 -6.96 -20.90 33.50
CA GLU A 443 -6.32 -22.18 33.85
C GLU A 443 -4.83 -21.95 34.04
N ASP A 444 -4.22 -22.62 35.03
CA ASP A 444 -2.80 -22.55 35.43
C ASP A 444 -2.51 -21.45 36.48
N ASP A 445 -1.26 -21.32 36.93
CA ASP A 445 -0.88 -20.42 38.03
C ASP A 445 -0.60 -19.01 37.49
N ASP A 446 -1.49 -18.06 37.74
CA ASP A 446 -1.43 -16.70 37.17
C ASP A 446 -0.92 -15.64 38.15
N THR A 447 -0.44 -14.52 37.61
CA THR A 447 -0.13 -13.29 38.36
C THR A 447 -0.94 -12.13 37.80
N ILE A 448 -1.87 -11.58 38.59
CA ILE A 448 -2.85 -10.58 38.14
C ILE A 448 -2.79 -9.35 39.04
N SER A 449 -2.67 -8.17 38.43
CA SER A 449 -2.72 -6.85 39.08
C SER A 449 -3.86 -6.03 38.48
N GLY A 450 -4.78 -5.51 39.30
CA GLY A 450 -5.81 -4.54 38.88
C GLY A 450 -5.20 -3.17 38.56
N SER A 451 -4.32 -2.70 39.44
CA SER A 451 -3.64 -1.39 39.38
C SER A 451 -4.51 -0.23 39.89
N ASP A 452 -4.94 0.75 39.09
CA ASP A 452 -5.72 1.90 39.59
C ASP A 452 -7.19 1.80 39.15
N GLY A 453 -8.13 1.61 40.07
CA GLY A 453 -9.57 1.57 39.79
C GLY A 453 -10.31 0.56 40.66
N ASP A 454 -11.64 0.46 40.52
CA ASP A 454 -12.44 -0.53 41.25
C ASP A 454 -12.50 -1.84 40.42
N ASP A 455 -11.55 -2.74 40.64
CA ASP A 455 -11.31 -3.87 39.75
C ASP A 455 -12.05 -5.15 40.13
N LYS A 456 -12.36 -5.98 39.14
CA LYS A 456 -12.89 -7.32 39.34
C LYS A 456 -11.89 -8.37 38.85
N ILE A 457 -11.40 -9.20 39.78
CA ILE A 457 -10.37 -10.20 39.52
C ILE A 457 -10.93 -11.61 39.72
N ILE A 458 -10.78 -12.46 38.71
CA ILE A 458 -11.10 -13.88 38.73
C ILE A 458 -9.81 -14.63 38.41
N GLY A 459 -9.14 -15.20 39.43
CA GLY A 459 -7.94 -16.02 39.21
C GLY A 459 -8.23 -17.22 38.32
N GLY A 460 -9.22 -18.02 38.70
CA GLY A 460 -9.59 -19.23 37.96
C GLY A 460 -9.03 -20.46 38.66
N THR A 461 -8.74 -21.53 37.91
CA THR A 461 -8.12 -22.72 38.49
C THR A 461 -6.62 -22.62 38.44
N GLY A 462 -5.96 -22.80 39.57
CA GLY A 462 -4.53 -22.66 39.66
C GLY A 462 -4.16 -22.30 41.07
N ARG A 463 -2.95 -21.81 41.24
CA ARG A 463 -2.54 -21.14 42.45
C ARG A 463 -2.13 -19.72 42.07
N ASP A 464 -3.09 -18.81 42.16
CA ASP A 464 -2.95 -17.48 41.60
C ASP A 464 -2.35 -16.50 42.62
N VAL A 465 -1.67 -15.49 42.10
CA VAL A 465 -1.18 -14.34 42.85
C VAL A 465 -1.93 -13.10 42.36
N LEU A 466 -2.79 -12.57 43.23
CA LEU A 466 -3.73 -11.51 42.90
C LEU A 466 -3.38 -10.25 43.68
N ASN A 467 -3.41 -9.11 42.99
CA ASN A 467 -3.19 -7.79 43.54
C ASN A 467 -4.31 -6.87 43.04
N GLY A 468 -5.11 -6.31 43.94
CA GLY A 468 -6.20 -5.40 43.57
C GLY A 468 -5.63 -4.06 43.10
N GLY A 469 -4.75 -3.48 43.89
CA GLY A 469 -4.15 -2.18 43.64
C GLY A 469 -4.84 -1.09 44.44
N ASN A 470 -5.14 0.03 43.79
CA ASN A 470 -5.81 1.18 44.39
C ASN A 470 -7.27 1.22 43.96
N GLY A 471 -8.20 0.98 44.87
CA GLY A 471 -9.63 1.11 44.64
C GLY A 471 -10.39 0.07 45.45
N ALA A 472 -11.69 -0.05 45.21
CA ALA A 472 -12.52 -1.05 45.87
C ALA A 472 -12.62 -2.31 45.00
N ASP A 473 -11.75 -3.30 45.29
CA ASP A 473 -11.55 -4.44 44.42
C ASP A 473 -12.37 -5.67 44.82
N GLY A 474 -12.83 -6.43 43.83
CA GLY A 474 -13.59 -7.67 43.99
C GLY A 474 -12.82 -8.88 43.51
N PHE A 475 -12.53 -9.82 44.42
CA PHE A 475 -11.93 -11.12 44.09
C PHE A 475 -13.04 -12.19 44.07
N ASP A 476 -13.39 -12.65 42.87
CA ASP A 476 -14.56 -13.49 42.62
C ASP A 476 -14.17 -14.96 42.43
N TYR A 477 -14.85 -15.84 43.18
CA TYR A 477 -14.70 -17.30 43.13
C TYR A 477 -16.02 -17.97 42.74
N TYR A 478 -16.02 -18.75 41.67
CA TYR A 478 -17.17 -19.45 41.08
C TYR A 478 -17.16 -20.96 41.37
N ASP A 479 -16.03 -21.57 41.66
CA ASP A 479 -15.92 -22.99 42.03
C ASP A 479 -14.97 -23.20 43.22
N ILE A 480 -15.20 -24.26 44.01
CA ILE A 480 -14.32 -24.61 45.14
C ILE A 480 -12.92 -25.04 44.68
N THR A 481 -12.75 -25.43 43.41
CA THR A 481 -11.46 -25.81 42.84
C THR A 481 -10.59 -24.62 42.43
N GLU A 482 -11.15 -23.41 42.43
CA GLU A 482 -10.40 -22.19 42.06
C GLU A 482 -9.39 -21.77 43.13
N SER A 483 -9.56 -22.21 44.39
CA SER A 483 -8.51 -22.03 45.41
C SER A 483 -8.48 -23.20 46.40
N GLU A 484 -7.64 -24.19 46.11
CA GLU A 484 -7.63 -25.44 46.85
C GLU A 484 -7.00 -25.32 48.25
N VAL A 485 -7.39 -26.21 49.16
CA VAL A 485 -6.80 -26.31 50.49
C VAL A 485 -5.30 -26.66 50.41
N GLY A 486 -4.47 -25.96 51.20
CA GLY A 486 -3.05 -26.25 51.30
C GLY A 486 -2.24 -25.47 50.27
N THR A 487 -1.26 -26.10 49.63
CA THR A 487 -0.24 -25.40 48.84
C THR A 487 -0.73 -24.81 47.51
N GLN A 488 -1.96 -25.11 47.10
CA GLN A 488 -2.61 -24.63 45.88
C GLN A 488 -3.69 -23.58 46.19
N ARG A 489 -3.62 -22.94 47.36
CA ARG A 489 -4.46 -21.79 47.69
C ARG A 489 -3.91 -20.54 47.01
N ASP A 490 -4.80 -19.70 46.52
CA ASP A 490 -4.48 -18.39 46.01
C ASP A 490 -3.90 -17.49 47.08
N ILE A 491 -3.17 -16.48 46.61
CA ILE A 491 -2.60 -15.41 47.41
C ILE A 491 -3.17 -14.09 46.92
N ILE A 492 -3.75 -13.31 47.83
CA ILE A 492 -4.05 -11.91 47.61
C ILE A 492 -3.00 -11.08 48.37
N GLU A 493 -2.26 -10.24 47.65
CA GLU A 493 -1.08 -9.56 48.17
C GLU A 493 -1.37 -8.29 48.97
N ASP A 494 -2.52 -7.64 48.74
CA ASP A 494 -2.76 -6.26 49.18
C ASP A 494 -4.18 -5.97 49.72
N PHE A 495 -4.97 -7.01 50.03
CA PHE A 495 -6.35 -6.89 50.50
C PHE A 495 -6.55 -5.82 51.61
N THR A 496 -7.42 -4.86 51.34
CA THR A 496 -7.78 -3.72 52.18
C THR A 496 -9.17 -3.89 52.79
N THR A 497 -9.21 -4.07 54.11
CA THR A 497 -10.47 -4.23 54.86
C THR A 497 -11.42 -3.03 54.72
N GLY A 498 -12.68 -3.32 54.38
CA GLY A 498 -13.76 -2.36 54.24
C GLY A 498 -13.78 -1.62 52.91
N GLU A 499 -12.87 -1.97 52.01
CA GLU A 499 -12.74 -1.45 50.65
C GLU A 499 -12.90 -2.62 49.67
N ASP A 500 -12.07 -3.66 49.83
CA ASP A 500 -12.09 -4.85 48.97
C ASP A 500 -13.11 -5.90 49.44
N GLN A 501 -13.52 -6.77 48.52
CA GLN A 501 -14.46 -7.86 48.79
C GLN A 501 -13.98 -9.20 48.23
N LEU A 502 -14.17 -10.24 49.05
CA LEU A 502 -14.14 -11.63 48.60
C LEU A 502 -15.56 -12.05 48.21
N THR A 503 -15.78 -12.30 46.91
CA THR A 503 -17.09 -12.70 46.40
C THR A 503 -17.11 -14.18 46.08
N PHE A 504 -18.12 -14.90 46.56
CA PHE A 504 -18.33 -16.31 46.24
C PHE A 504 -19.67 -16.49 45.51
N VAL A 505 -19.60 -16.97 44.28
CA VAL A 505 -20.74 -17.02 43.34
C VAL A 505 -21.26 -18.43 43.19
N ASN A 506 -22.57 -18.64 43.31
CA ASN A 506 -23.24 -19.95 43.11
C ASN A 506 -22.72 -21.12 43.98
N MET A 507 -22.10 -20.84 45.12
CA MET A 507 -21.69 -21.89 46.06
C MET A 507 -22.92 -22.57 46.68
N SER A 508 -22.86 -23.90 46.83
CA SER A 508 -23.96 -24.85 47.02
C SER A 508 -25.00 -24.59 48.14
N THR A 509 -24.81 -23.58 49.00
CA THR A 509 -25.70 -23.31 50.15
C THR A 509 -26.18 -21.84 50.19
N PRO A 510 -27.47 -21.58 50.49
CA PRO A 510 -28.07 -20.25 50.37
C PRO A 510 -27.88 -19.34 51.61
N VAL A 511 -27.20 -19.81 52.66
CA VAL A 511 -26.99 -19.06 53.91
C VAL A 511 -25.53 -19.16 54.28
N PHE A 512 -24.97 -18.04 54.72
CA PHE A 512 -23.58 -17.93 55.09
C PHE A 512 -23.40 -17.23 56.44
N SER A 513 -22.39 -17.68 57.19
CA SER A 513 -21.97 -17.06 58.45
C SER A 513 -20.46 -16.90 58.55
N TYR A 514 -20.02 -15.66 58.77
CA TYR A 514 -18.67 -15.35 59.23
C TYR A 514 -18.54 -15.58 60.74
N ILE A 515 -17.68 -16.53 61.14
CA ILE A 515 -17.51 -16.94 62.55
C ILE A 515 -16.21 -16.44 63.18
N GLY A 516 -15.44 -15.59 62.49
CA GLY A 516 -14.16 -15.08 63.00
C GLY A 516 -13.13 -16.20 63.17
N GLU A 517 -12.46 -16.30 64.32
CA GLU A 517 -11.45 -17.34 64.59
C GLU A 517 -12.05 -18.63 65.22
N ASP A 518 -13.38 -18.70 65.38
CA ASP A 518 -14.02 -19.86 65.98
C ASP A 518 -13.86 -21.11 65.11
N PRO A 519 -13.75 -22.31 65.71
CA PRO A 519 -13.57 -23.55 64.94
C PRO A 519 -14.81 -23.95 64.16
N PHE A 520 -14.60 -24.58 63.00
CA PHE A 520 -15.67 -25.27 62.26
C PHE A 520 -16.28 -26.40 63.06
N ASN A 521 -17.52 -26.68 62.67
CA ASN A 521 -18.55 -27.06 63.58
C ASN A 521 -19.69 -27.57 62.68
N ALA A 522 -19.96 -28.88 62.70
CA ALA A 522 -20.86 -29.53 61.74
C ALA A 522 -22.31 -29.07 61.93
N PHE A 523 -22.87 -28.44 60.90
CA PHE A 523 -24.27 -27.99 60.88
C PHE A 523 -25.10 -28.71 59.81
N GLY A 524 -24.46 -29.53 58.97
CA GLY A 524 -25.09 -30.15 57.80
C GLY A 524 -25.39 -29.11 56.72
N ASP A 525 -25.53 -29.56 55.47
CA ASP A 525 -25.65 -28.87 54.15
C ASP A 525 -26.59 -27.64 54.06
N THR A 526 -26.55 -26.76 55.03
CA THR A 526 -27.55 -25.70 55.29
C THR A 526 -26.93 -24.34 55.47
N GLU A 527 -25.62 -24.25 55.75
CA GLU A 527 -24.92 -23.00 55.97
C GLU A 527 -23.43 -23.14 55.65
N ALA A 528 -22.94 -22.32 54.70
CA ALA A 528 -21.51 -22.13 54.48
C ALA A 528 -20.90 -21.25 55.58
N ARG A 529 -19.63 -21.47 55.92
CA ARG A 529 -18.95 -20.73 56.98
C ARG A 529 -17.55 -20.34 56.61
N ILE A 530 -17.19 -19.11 56.98
CA ILE A 530 -15.82 -18.61 56.89
C ILE A 530 -15.26 -18.40 58.28
N ARG A 531 -14.02 -18.85 58.45
CA ARG A 531 -13.20 -18.52 59.61
C ARG A 531 -11.83 -18.00 59.19
N LEU A 532 -11.15 -17.32 60.10
CA LEU A 532 -9.79 -16.83 59.91
C LEU A 532 -8.79 -17.62 60.74
N ILE A 533 -7.64 -17.90 60.15
CA ILE A 533 -6.47 -18.46 60.84
C ILE A 533 -5.28 -17.54 60.60
N ASN A 534 -4.90 -16.81 61.63
CA ASN A 534 -3.71 -15.94 61.59
C ASN A 534 -2.43 -16.75 61.83
N GLN A 535 -1.47 -16.69 60.89
CA GLN A 535 -0.20 -17.41 60.97
C GLN A 535 0.98 -16.48 60.71
N SER A 536 1.74 -16.15 61.76
CA SER A 536 2.93 -15.27 61.68
C SER A 536 2.65 -13.89 61.06
N ASN A 537 2.61 -13.80 59.73
CA ASN A 537 2.40 -12.58 58.94
C ASN A 537 1.45 -12.80 57.76
N ILE A 538 0.58 -13.81 57.82
CA ILE A 538 -0.48 -14.06 56.84
C ILE A 538 -1.79 -14.32 57.58
N THR A 539 -2.90 -14.03 56.91
CA THR A 539 -4.25 -14.38 57.34
C THR A 539 -4.81 -15.40 56.35
N ILE A 540 -5.14 -16.60 56.82
CA ILE A 540 -5.78 -17.62 55.97
C ILE A 540 -7.29 -17.54 56.19
N VAL A 541 -8.02 -17.28 55.11
CA VAL A 541 -9.47 -17.41 55.05
C VAL A 541 -9.76 -18.87 54.74
N GLU A 542 -10.43 -19.58 55.65
CA GLU A 542 -10.89 -20.94 55.39
C GLU A 542 -12.40 -20.94 55.22
N ILE A 543 -12.88 -21.70 54.24
CA ILE A 543 -14.30 -21.77 53.88
C ILE A 543 -14.77 -23.23 53.96
N ASP A 544 -15.86 -23.45 54.70
CA ASP A 544 -16.64 -24.68 54.80
C ASP A 544 -17.93 -24.44 53.99
N VAL A 545 -17.97 -24.93 52.75
CA VAL A 545 -19.04 -24.62 51.78
C VAL A 545 -20.25 -25.52 51.99
N ASP A 546 -20.03 -26.78 52.36
CA ASP A 546 -21.09 -27.77 52.59
C ASP A 546 -21.53 -27.91 54.06
N GLY A 547 -20.90 -27.21 55.00
CA GLY A 547 -21.29 -27.18 56.40
C GLY A 547 -21.04 -28.51 57.15
N ASP A 548 -20.19 -29.39 56.61
CA ASP A 548 -19.82 -30.66 57.24
C ASP A 548 -18.85 -30.49 58.42
N GLY A 549 -18.32 -29.28 58.61
CA GLY A 549 -17.37 -28.90 59.65
C GLY A 549 -15.91 -29.07 59.26
N ASN A 550 -15.61 -29.39 58.00
CA ASN A 550 -14.29 -29.36 57.40
C ASN A 550 -14.15 -28.14 56.49
N ARG A 551 -12.93 -27.89 56.01
CA ARG A 551 -12.66 -26.78 55.09
C ARG A 551 -12.59 -27.35 53.67
N ASP A 552 -13.25 -26.67 52.75
CA ASP A 552 -13.32 -27.01 51.33
C ASP A 552 -12.40 -26.13 50.49
N MET A 553 -12.21 -24.88 50.90
CA MET A 553 -11.42 -23.87 50.20
C MET A 553 -10.56 -23.08 51.21
N GLN A 554 -9.42 -22.58 50.75
CA GLN A 554 -8.56 -21.66 51.50
C GLN A 554 -8.13 -20.51 50.60
N ILE A 555 -8.00 -19.30 51.14
CA ILE A 555 -7.38 -18.16 50.46
C ILE A 555 -6.36 -17.56 51.43
N GLU A 556 -5.18 -17.21 50.94
CA GLU A 556 -4.15 -16.53 51.72
C GLU A 556 -4.19 -15.02 51.47
N LEU A 557 -4.30 -14.24 52.54
CA LEU A 557 -4.07 -12.80 52.50
C LEU A 557 -2.70 -12.50 53.07
N THR A 558 -1.90 -11.73 52.33
CA THR A 558 -0.59 -11.28 52.78
C THR A 558 -0.75 -10.25 53.90
N GLY A 559 -0.07 -10.47 55.03
CA GLY A 559 -0.20 -9.63 56.22
C GLY A 559 -1.20 -10.17 57.25
N LEU A 560 -1.30 -9.49 58.39
CA LEU A 560 -2.32 -9.78 59.40
C LEU A 560 -3.53 -8.88 59.16
N VAL A 561 -4.48 -9.37 58.37
CA VAL A 561 -5.68 -8.65 57.94
C VAL A 561 -6.83 -8.91 58.92
N THR A 562 -7.60 -7.88 59.24
CA THR A 562 -8.77 -8.00 60.14
C THR A 562 -10.05 -7.91 59.33
N LEU A 563 -10.68 -9.03 59.02
CA LEU A 563 -11.92 -9.03 58.24
C LEU A 563 -13.17 -8.94 59.11
N THR A 564 -14.21 -8.37 58.53
CA THR A 564 -15.58 -8.22 59.01
C THR A 564 -16.54 -8.99 58.10
N ALA A 565 -17.82 -9.02 58.46
CA ALA A 565 -18.81 -9.66 57.59
C ALA A 565 -19.05 -8.88 56.28
N ASP A 566 -18.67 -7.61 56.20
CA ASP A 566 -18.92 -6.74 55.04
C ASP A 566 -17.85 -6.93 53.94
N ASP A 567 -16.73 -7.58 54.27
CA ASP A 567 -15.64 -7.93 53.33
C ASP A 567 -15.95 -9.22 52.53
N PHE A 568 -17.11 -9.84 52.78
CA PHE A 568 -17.54 -11.06 52.11
C PHE A 568 -18.87 -10.82 51.40
N ASN A 569 -18.92 -11.16 50.12
CA ASN A 569 -20.13 -11.13 49.32
C ASN A 569 -20.46 -12.54 48.81
N ILE A 570 -21.72 -12.92 48.83
CA ILE A 570 -22.16 -14.24 48.34
C ILE A 570 -23.40 -14.05 47.49
N VAL A 571 -23.31 -14.49 46.24
CA VAL A 571 -24.27 -14.16 45.17
C VAL A 571 -24.93 -15.40 44.61
#